data_AF-A0A6N7JF35-F1
#
_entry.id   AF-A0A6N7JF35-F1
#
_cell.length_a   1.000
_cell.length_b   1.000
_cell.length_c   1.000
_cell.angle_alpha   90.00
_cell.angle_beta   90.00
_cell.angle_gamma   90.00
#
_symmetry.space_group_name_H-M   'P 1'
#
loop_
_entity.id
_entity.type
_entity.pdbx_description
1 polymer ?
#
loop_
_entity_poly.entity_id
_entity_poly.type
_entity_poly.pdbx_seq_one_letter_code
_entity_poly.pdbx_strand_id
1 'polypeptide(L)' 'MARRYWFRSKRSGPGITPATWEGWALVVGLVVVALGGVALISYYVPFPPGPWRFFGPLAFLLPLLALFFWITDRHTGGD' A
#
# COMPACT_ATOMS: atom_id res chain seq x y z
N MET A 1 23.07 5.92 -15.75
CA MET A 1 22.92 6.07 -14.29
C MET A 1 22.24 4.82 -13.77
N ALA A 2 22.86 4.08 -12.85
CA ALA A 2 22.22 2.91 -12.24
C ALA A 2 20.93 3.35 -11.53
N ARG A 3 19.79 2.73 -11.89
CA ARG A 3 18.50 3.05 -11.27
C ARG A 3 18.58 2.67 -9.78
N ARG A 4 18.41 3.64 -8.88
CA ARG A 4 18.44 3.36 -7.43
C ARG A 4 17.17 2.57 -7.07
N TYR A 5 17.33 1.28 -6.77
CA TYR A 5 16.23 0.41 -6.38
C TYR A 5 15.81 0.72 -4.93
N TRP A 6 14.51 0.76 -4.65
CA TRP A 6 13.96 0.90 -3.30
C TRP A 6 13.55 -0.46 -2.74
N PHE A 7 13.18 -1.38 -3.63
CA PHE A 7 12.77 -2.74 -3.32
C PHE A 7 13.69 -3.76 -4.00
N ARG A 8 13.85 -4.92 -3.38
CA ARG A 8 14.52 -6.09 -3.94
C ARG A 8 13.58 -7.28 -3.96
N SER A 9 13.68 -8.10 -4.99
CA SER A 9 13.01 -9.40 -5.07
C SER A 9 13.52 -10.33 -3.95
N LYS A 10 12.61 -11.08 -3.34
CA LYS A 10 13.00 -12.12 -2.37
C LYS A 10 13.82 -13.21 -3.07
N ARG A 11 14.84 -13.71 -2.37
CA ARG A 11 15.71 -14.80 -2.86
C ARG A 11 14.98 -16.13 -3.00
N SER A 12 13.89 -16.31 -2.25
CA SER A 12 13.03 -17.50 -2.32
C SER A 12 11.56 -17.09 -2.19
N GLY A 13 10.73 -17.63 -3.08
CA GLY A 13 9.29 -17.39 -3.12
C GLY A 13 8.88 -16.03 -3.71
N PRO A 14 7.58 -15.84 -3.98
CA PRO A 14 7.07 -14.59 -4.53
C PRO A 14 7.14 -13.46 -3.49
N GLY A 15 7.58 -12.29 -3.93
CA GLY A 15 7.46 -11.05 -3.17
C GLY A 15 8.69 -10.16 -3.26
N ILE A 16 8.50 -8.94 -2.77
CA ILE A 16 9.51 -7.89 -2.72
C ILE A 16 9.67 -7.41 -1.28
N THR A 17 10.87 -6.94 -0.95
CA THR A 17 11.17 -6.36 0.37
C THR A 17 11.83 -5.00 0.21
N PRO A 18 11.51 -4.01 1.06
CA PRO A 18 12.21 -2.73 1.04
C PRO A 18 13.70 -2.95 1.35
N ALA A 19 14.56 -2.41 0.49
CA ALA A 19 16.01 -2.52 0.60
C ALA A 19 16.68 -1.19 0.99
N THR A 20 15.92 -0.09 0.98
CA THR A 20 16.39 1.25 1.31
C THR A 20 15.41 1.97 2.25
N TRP A 21 15.85 3.11 2.78
CA TRP A 21 15.00 3.96 3.63
C TRP A 21 13.78 4.50 2.86
N GLU A 22 13.90 4.76 1.55
CA GLU A 22 12.79 5.18 0.69
C GLU A 22 11.71 4.08 0.63
N GLY A 23 12.12 2.82 0.47
CA GLY A 23 11.20 1.68 0.49
C GLY A 23 10.47 1.53 1.83
N TRP A 24 11.18 1.71 2.95
CA TRP A 24 10.56 1.72 4.27
C TRP A 24 9.61 2.90 4.48
N ALA A 25 9.99 4.10 4.03
CA ALA A 25 9.14 5.28 4.09
C ALA A 25 7.83 5.06 3.31
N LEU A 26 7.88 4.40 2.14
CA LEU A 26 6.69 4.04 1.38
C LEU A 26 5.78 3.07 2.15
N VAL A 27 6.36 2.05 2.81
CA VAL A 27 5.59 1.09 3.64
C VAL A 27 4.92 1.79 4.83
N VAL A 28 5.65 2.67 5.53
CA VAL A 28 5.09 3.45 6.64
C VAL A 28 3.98 4.37 6.14
N GLY A 29 4.21 5.06 5.01
CA GLY A 29 3.20 5.89 4.36
C GLY A 29 1.94 5.10 4.01
N LEU A 30 2.10 3.89 3.44
CA LEU A 30 0.97 2.99 3.17
C LEU A 30 0.16 2.70 4.44
N VAL A 31 0.83 2.33 5.54
CA VAL A 31 0.14 2.00 6.81
C VAL A 31 -0.64 3.20 7.34
N VAL A 32 0.00 4.38 7.36
CA VAL A 32 -0.64 5.62 7.85
C VAL A 32 -1.86 5.98 6.99
N VAL A 33 -1.72 5.95 5.67
CA VAL A 33 -2.81 6.29 4.74
C VAL A 33 -3.93 5.24 4.78
N ALA A 34 -3.59 3.96 4.90
CA ALA A 34 -4.58 2.88 5.00
C ALA A 34 -5.42 3.00 6.28
N LEU A 35 -4.77 3.10 7.44
CA LEU A 35 -5.46 3.19 8.72
C LEU A 35 -6.21 4.51 8.86
N GLY A 36 -5.56 5.63 8.53
CA GLY A 36 -6.17 6.96 8.56
C GLY A 36 -7.33 7.08 7.58
N GLY A 37 -7.16 6.59 6.35
CA GLY A 37 -8.21 6.60 5.32
C GLY A 37 -9.43 5.79 5.74
N VAL A 38 -9.24 4.56 6.25
CA VAL A 38 -10.35 3.74 6.75
C VAL A 38 -11.04 4.42 7.94
N ALA A 39 -10.29 4.97 8.90
CA ALA A 39 -10.87 5.65 10.06
C ALA A 39 -11.69 6.89 9.65
N LEU A 40 -11.14 7.74 8.77
CA LEU A 40 -11.82 8.94 8.28
C LEU A 40 -13.06 8.60 7.46
N ILE A 41 -12.97 7.64 6.54
CA ILE A 41 -14.12 7.20 5.74
C ILE A 41 -15.20 6.62 6.64
N SER A 42 -14.83 5.82 7.65
CA SER A 42 -15.79 5.25 8.60
C SER A 42 -16.50 6.32 9.44
N TYR A 43 -15.82 7.45 9.70
CA TYR A 43 -16.37 8.54 10.51
C TYR A 43 -17.22 9.52 9.70
N TYR A 44 -16.78 9.89 8.49
CA TYR A 44 -17.39 10.97 7.69
C TYR A 44 -18.32 10.48 6.58
N VAL A 45 -18.19 9.25 6.10
CA VAL A 45 -19.04 8.74 5.00
C VAL A 45 -20.21 7.95 5.58
N PRO A 46 -21.46 8.38 5.32
CA PRO A 46 -22.63 7.66 5.80
C PRO A 46 -22.82 6.38 4.99
N PHE A 47 -22.54 5.24 5.60
CA PHE A 47 -22.85 3.93 5.04
C PHE A 47 -24.20 3.41 5.55
N PRO A 48 -24.98 2.70 4.70
CA PRO A 48 -26.21 2.08 5.14
C PRO A 48 -25.93 1.04 6.24
N PRO A 49 -26.90 0.82 7.15
CA PRO A 49 -26.77 -0.19 8.20
C PRO A 49 -26.57 -1.60 7.61
N GLY A 50 -25.85 -2.44 8.36
CA GLY A 50 -25.50 -3.80 7.94
C GLY A 50 -24.04 -3.92 7.46
N PRO A 51 -23.73 -4.88 6.57
CA PRO A 51 -22.35 -5.24 6.24
C PRO A 51 -21.57 -4.11 5.56
N TRP A 52 -22.27 -3.21 4.87
CA TRP A 52 -21.68 -2.07 4.16
C TRP A 52 -20.94 -1.09 5.06
N ARG A 53 -21.31 -1.03 6.35
CA ARG A 53 -20.58 -0.22 7.34
C ARG A 53 -19.14 -0.70 7.55
N PHE A 54 -18.86 -1.97 7.26
CA PHE A 54 -17.51 -2.55 7.33
C PHE A 54 -16.84 -2.60 5.96
N PHE A 55 -17.54 -3.10 4.93
CA PHE A 55 -16.94 -3.27 3.60
C PHE A 55 -16.78 -1.96 2.83
N GLY A 56 -17.64 -0.97 3.08
CA GLY A 56 -17.58 0.33 2.41
C GLY A 56 -16.25 1.05 2.65
N PRO A 57 -15.83 1.27 3.91
CA PRO A 57 -14.51 1.82 4.21
C PRO A 57 -13.36 0.97 3.68
N LEU A 58 -13.46 -0.37 3.73
CA LEU A 58 -12.40 -1.26 3.25
C LEU A 58 -12.20 -1.21 1.72
N ALA A 59 -13.23 -0.85 0.95
CA ALA A 59 -13.11 -0.72 -0.50
C ALA A 59 -12.06 0.34 -0.92
N PHE A 60 -11.78 1.33 -0.06
CA PHE A 60 -10.71 2.31 -0.25
C PHE A 60 -9.31 1.69 -0.36
N LEU A 61 -9.10 0.52 0.26
CA LEU A 61 -7.81 -0.16 0.20
C LEU A 61 -7.47 -0.67 -1.20
N LEU A 62 -8.47 -0.94 -2.05
CA LEU A 62 -8.25 -1.46 -3.40
C LEU A 62 -7.41 -0.51 -4.28
N PRO A 63 -7.82 0.75 -4.52
CA PRO A 63 -7.00 1.68 -5.29
C PRO A 63 -5.68 2.04 -4.58
N LEU A 64 -5.67 2.10 -3.24
CA LEU A 64 -4.45 2.38 -2.47
C LEU A 64 -3.41 1.27 -2.64
N LEU A 65 -3.81 0.01 -2.56
CA LEU A 65 -2.94 -1.15 -2.79
C LEU A 65 -2.50 -1.22 -4.24
N ALA A 66 -3.39 -0.95 -5.21
CA ALA A 66 -3.01 -0.90 -6.62
C ALA A 66 -1.93 0.17 -6.87
N LEU A 67 -2.09 1.36 -6.28
CA LEU A 67 -1.08 2.42 -6.35
C LEU A 67 0.23 1.99 -5.69
N PHE A 68 0.16 1.41 -4.49
CA PHE A 68 1.34 0.91 -3.78
C PHE A 68 2.09 -0.12 -4.64
N PHE A 69 1.41 -1.14 -5.14
CA PHE A 69 2.01 -2.16 -6.01
C PHE A 69 2.62 -1.55 -7.27
N TRP A 70 1.92 -0.61 -7.92
CA TRP A 70 2.45 0.12 -9.07
C TRP A 70 3.73 0.89 -8.73
N ILE A 71 3.78 1.62 -7.61
CA ILE A 71 5.01 2.32 -7.18
C ILE A 71 6.13 1.32 -6.91
N THR A 72 5.82 0.22 -6.20
CA THR A 72 6.83 -0.78 -5.87
C THR A 72 7.40 -1.48 -7.09
N ASP A 73 6.57 -1.82 -8.08
CA ASP A 73 6.98 -2.42 -9.35
C ASP A 73 7.98 -1.51 -10.09
N ARG A 74 7.69 -0.20 -10.14
CA ARG A 74 8.58 0.78 -10.78
C ARG A 74 9.93 0.97 -10.07
N HIS A 75 10.02 0.63 -8.79
CA HIS A 75 11.20 0.83 -7.94
C HIS A 75 11.82 -0.48 -7.42
N THR A 76 11.37 -1.63 -7.93
CA THR A 76 12.01 -2.91 -7.68
C THR A 76 13.20 -3.07 -8.62
N GLY A 77 14.37 -3.37 -8.06
CA GLY A 77 15.54 -3.71 -8.86
C GLY A 77 15.34 -5.06 -9.55
N GLY A 78 15.42 -5.07 -10.88
CA GLY A 78 15.50 -6.30 -11.67
C GLY A 78 16.91 -6.88 -11.60
N ASP A 79 17.01 -8.19 -11.81
CA ASP A 79 18.26 -8.91 -12.04
C ASP A 79 19.16 -8.22 -13.08
#